data_AF-A0A239X308-F1
#
_entry.id   AF-A0A239X308-F1
#
_cell.length_a   1.000
_cell.length_b   1.000
_cell.length_c   1.000
_cell.angle_alpha   90.00
_cell.angle_beta   90.00
_cell.angle_gamma   90.00
#
_symmetry.space_group_name_H-M   'P 1'
#
loop_
_entity.id
_entity.type
_entity.pdbx_description
1 polymer ?
#
loop_
_entity_poly.entity_id
_entity_poly.type
_entity_poly.pdbx_seq_one_letter_code
_entity_poly.pdbx_strand_id
1 'polypeptide(L)'
;MYNIFPNGFGLSISQLTTALIVFTVGMLLIGGYHFLDTFSKWMMTALTLATVLAVIIAVFKNRELAPDFVAPSPWQISALPFIVSLMGWMPAPIEISAINSMWIVEKRKAQKVSYEDGLFDFNAGYIGTAILAFVFLALGALIQYGSGQPVEAASAAYIAQFVNMYASAFGNWSRLLIALIAFLCIFGTTITVIDGYSRANNETLRLLLNKPEASTKALNIWTVGTSVAGIVIVFFFAGDVATLMRFAMIASFLTTPIFGYLNYKLVHNKENRLSHRLNALSIVGLSYLTGFALFFLANTLGFIG
;
A
#
# COMPACT_ATOMS: atom_id res chain seq x y z
N MET A 1 -14.02 17.84 18.68
CA MET A 1 -12.86 16.94 18.56
C MET A 1 -11.57 17.74 18.33
N TYR A 2 -11.19 18.68 19.22
CA TYR A 2 -9.87 19.33 19.14
C TYR A 2 -8.70 18.34 19.40
N ASN A 3 -9.04 17.12 19.82
CA ASN A 3 -8.18 16.11 20.40
C ASN A 3 -8.53 14.72 19.86
N ILE A 4 -8.08 14.36 18.65
CA ILE A 4 -7.92 12.93 18.30
C ILE A 4 -6.42 12.57 18.24
N PHE A 5 -5.64 13.35 19.01
CA PHE A 5 -4.21 13.28 19.33
C PHE A 5 -3.23 13.89 18.32
N PRO A 6 -2.95 15.19 18.51
CA PRO A 6 -1.56 15.67 18.51
C PRO A 6 -1.07 16.22 19.86
N ASN A 7 -1.95 16.34 20.89
CA ASN A 7 -1.58 16.91 22.21
C ASN A 7 -2.09 16.16 23.45
N GLY A 8 -2.90 15.11 23.33
CA GLY A 8 -3.57 14.52 24.51
C GLY A 8 -2.69 13.64 25.42
N PHE A 9 -1.51 13.22 24.95
CA PHE A 9 -0.51 12.47 25.75
C PHE A 9 0.82 13.23 25.93
N GLY A 10 0.98 14.43 25.33
CA GLY A 10 2.26 15.16 25.31
C GLY A 10 3.39 14.47 24.54
N LEU A 11 3.09 13.40 23.78
CA LEU A 11 4.05 12.66 22.97
C LEU A 11 4.08 13.17 21.53
N SER A 12 5.27 13.24 20.94
CA SER A 12 5.44 13.57 19.52
C SER A 12 4.94 12.42 18.62
N ILE A 13 4.63 12.74 17.36
CA ILE A 13 4.22 11.74 16.35
C ILE A 13 5.28 10.63 16.23
N SER A 14 6.57 11.00 16.20
CA SER A 14 7.67 10.03 16.13
C SER A 14 7.70 9.09 17.34
N GLN A 15 7.39 9.58 18.54
CA GLN A 15 7.30 8.74 19.74
C GLN A 15 6.12 7.77 19.67
N LEU A 16 4.95 8.22 19.20
CA LEU A 16 3.78 7.35 18.99
C LEU A 16 4.06 6.28 17.93
N THR A 17 4.67 6.66 16.80
CA THR A 17 5.09 5.71 15.76
C THR A 17 6.10 4.71 16.29
N THR A 18 7.07 5.15 17.10
CA THR A 18 8.05 4.26 17.73
C THR A 18 7.37 3.25 18.67
N ALA A 19 6.44 3.70 19.51
CA ALA A 19 5.69 2.82 20.40
C ALA A 19 4.89 1.77 19.61
N LEU A 20 4.26 2.17 18.50
CA LEU A 20 3.54 1.25 17.61
C LEU A 20 4.47 0.23 16.96
N ILE A 21 5.64 0.65 16.46
CA ILE A 21 6.63 -0.27 15.87
C ILE A 21 7.15 -1.26 16.91
N VAL A 22 7.49 -0.80 18.12
CA VAL A 22 7.93 -1.67 19.22
C VAL A 22 6.85 -2.68 19.58
N PHE A 23 5.59 -2.24 19.65
CA PHE A 23 4.45 -3.13 19.86
C PHE A 23 4.33 -4.16 18.73
N THR A 24 4.45 -3.76 17.47
CA THR A 24 4.46 -4.67 16.31
C THR A 24 5.57 -5.70 16.40
N VAL A 25 6.80 -5.30 16.74
CA VAL A 25 7.92 -6.22 16.95
C VAL A 25 7.62 -7.22 18.05
N GLY A 26 7.17 -6.75 19.21
CA GLY A 26 6.82 -7.62 20.33
C GLY A 26 5.80 -8.69 19.93
N MET A 27 4.75 -8.31 19.21
CA MET A 27 3.75 -9.26 18.73
C MET A 27 4.30 -10.24 17.69
N LEU A 28 5.12 -9.78 16.75
CA LEU A 28 5.72 -10.64 15.73
C LEU A 28 6.66 -11.68 16.36
N LEU A 29 7.41 -11.30 17.39
CA LEU A 29 8.31 -12.20 18.11
C LEU A 29 7.58 -13.24 18.97
N ILE A 30 6.39 -12.90 19.49
CA ILE A 30 5.57 -13.80 20.32
C ILE A 30 4.68 -14.71 19.44
N GLY A 31 4.48 -14.38 18.17
CA GLY A 31 3.58 -15.12 17.27
C GLY A 31 2.11 -14.70 17.37
N GLY A 32 1.82 -13.52 17.95
CA GLY A 32 0.47 -12.96 18.10
C GLY A 32 -0.21 -12.51 16.79
N TYR A 33 0.40 -12.79 15.64
CA TYR A 33 -0.04 -12.36 14.32
C TYR A 33 -1.50 -12.76 14.02
N HIS A 34 -1.92 -13.96 14.44
CA HIS A 34 -3.24 -14.51 14.09
C HIS A 34 -4.40 -13.64 14.58
N PHE A 35 -4.29 -13.03 15.76
CA PHE A 35 -5.34 -12.17 16.31
C PHE A 35 -5.50 -10.89 15.47
N LEU A 36 -4.39 -10.21 15.17
CA LEU A 36 -4.43 -8.98 14.40
C LEU A 36 -4.74 -9.19 12.92
N ASP A 37 -4.27 -10.28 12.33
CA ASP A 37 -4.62 -10.65 10.95
C ASP A 37 -6.13 -10.89 10.84
N THR A 38 -6.71 -11.65 11.77
CA THR A 38 -8.16 -11.88 11.82
C THR A 38 -8.91 -10.58 12.06
N PHE A 39 -8.49 -9.77 13.02
CA PHE A 39 -9.13 -8.50 13.34
C PHE A 39 -9.03 -7.49 12.18
N SER A 40 -7.88 -7.40 11.51
CA SER A 40 -7.66 -6.55 10.33
C SER A 40 -8.55 -6.96 9.16
N LYS A 41 -8.74 -8.25 8.91
CA LYS A 41 -9.67 -8.75 7.88
C LYS A 41 -11.11 -8.31 8.14
N TRP A 42 -11.57 -8.41 9.39
CA TRP A 42 -12.88 -7.91 9.80
C TRP A 42 -13.01 -6.40 9.57
N MET A 43 -11.99 -5.63 9.93
CA MET A 43 -11.99 -4.17 9.76
C MET A 43 -11.92 -3.73 8.30
N MET A 44 -11.15 -4.42 7.46
CA MET A 44 -11.10 -4.15 6.03
C MET A 44 -12.42 -4.49 5.34
N THR A 45 -13.09 -5.55 5.78
CA THR A 45 -14.44 -5.89 5.32
C THR A 45 -15.43 -4.80 5.74
N ALA A 46 -15.37 -4.34 6.99
CA ALA A 46 -16.19 -3.24 7.48
C ALA A 46 -15.94 -1.94 6.72
N LEU A 47 -14.67 -1.59 6.41
CA LEU A 47 -14.32 -0.44 5.59
C LEU A 47 -14.94 -0.54 4.21
N THR A 48 -14.79 -1.71 3.58
CA THR A 48 -15.27 -1.98 2.23
C THR A 48 -16.78 -1.79 2.18
N LEU A 49 -17.51 -2.40 3.10
CA LEU A 49 -18.96 -2.24 3.22
C LEU A 49 -19.34 -0.79 3.50
N ALA A 50 -18.67 -0.11 4.43
CA ALA A 50 -18.91 1.30 4.72
C ALA A 50 -18.66 2.19 3.51
N THR A 51 -17.64 1.91 2.72
CA THR A 51 -17.29 2.68 1.51
C THR A 51 -18.34 2.46 0.42
N VAL A 52 -18.74 1.21 0.18
CA VAL A 52 -19.81 0.88 -0.76
C VAL A 52 -21.12 1.57 -0.36
N LEU A 53 -21.50 1.48 0.92
CA LEU A 53 -22.69 2.15 1.43
C LEU A 53 -22.59 3.67 1.34
N ALA A 54 -21.42 4.26 1.60
CA ALA A 54 -21.19 5.70 1.45
C ALA A 54 -21.39 6.15 0.00
N VAL A 55 -20.89 5.37 -0.96
CA VAL A 55 -21.10 5.62 -2.39
C VAL A 55 -22.58 5.51 -2.75
N ILE A 56 -23.27 4.46 -2.30
CA ILE A 56 -24.72 4.31 -2.55
C ILE A 56 -25.49 5.52 -2.01
N ILE A 57 -25.23 5.94 -0.77
CA ILE A 57 -25.86 7.13 -0.18
C ILE A 57 -25.52 8.38 -0.99
N ALA A 58 -24.26 8.56 -1.39
CA ALA A 58 -23.81 9.70 -2.16
C ALA A 58 -24.43 9.78 -3.56
N VAL A 59 -24.77 8.64 -4.19
CA VAL A 59 -25.48 8.61 -5.49
C VAL A 59 -26.89 9.19 -5.36
N PHE A 60 -27.58 8.91 -4.25
CA PHE A 60 -28.95 9.39 -4.02
C PHE A 60 -29.02 10.77 -3.35
N LYS A 61 -27.91 11.25 -2.80
CA LYS A 61 -27.82 12.58 -2.20
C LYS A 61 -27.61 13.62 -3.32
N ASN A 62 -28.43 14.66 -3.35
CA ASN A 62 -28.22 15.77 -4.28
C ASN A 62 -26.83 16.36 -4.04
N ARG A 63 -26.02 16.37 -5.10
CA ARG A 63 -24.67 16.88 -5.07
C ARG A 63 -24.70 18.39 -5.27
N GLU A 64 -24.25 19.12 -4.26
CA GLU A 64 -24.01 20.56 -4.38
C GLU A 64 -22.57 20.77 -4.89
N LEU A 65 -22.46 21.19 -6.14
CA LEU A 65 -21.19 21.70 -6.68
C LEU A 65 -20.96 23.11 -6.14
N ALA A 66 -19.69 23.49 -5.96
CA ALA A 66 -19.33 24.85 -5.59
C ALA A 66 -19.90 25.84 -6.64
N PRO A 67 -20.34 27.05 -6.23
CA PRO A 67 -21.05 28.00 -7.10
C PRO A 67 -20.34 28.34 -8.42
N ASP A 68 -19.00 28.36 -8.41
CA ASP A 68 -18.16 28.68 -9.57
C ASP A 68 -17.40 27.47 -10.13
N PHE A 69 -17.89 26.26 -9.88
CA PHE A 69 -17.19 25.05 -10.28
C PHE A 69 -17.18 24.88 -11.81
N VAL A 70 -15.99 24.99 -12.40
CA VAL A 70 -15.72 24.61 -13.79
C VAL A 70 -15.02 23.27 -13.78
N ALA A 71 -15.61 22.27 -14.45
CA ALA A 71 -15.01 20.95 -14.57
C ALA A 71 -13.67 21.03 -15.33
N PRO A 72 -12.53 20.66 -14.73
CA PRO A 72 -11.26 20.61 -15.44
C PRO A 72 -11.32 19.57 -16.56
N SER A 73 -10.71 19.88 -17.71
CA SER A 73 -10.54 18.89 -18.78
C SER A 73 -9.55 17.80 -18.32
N PRO A 74 -9.87 16.50 -18.49
CA PRO A 74 -8.94 15.42 -18.19
C PRO A 74 -7.79 15.34 -19.21
N TRP A 75 -7.90 16.05 -20.34
CA TRP A 75 -6.94 16.01 -21.45
C TRP A 75 -5.97 17.19 -21.42
N GLN A 76 -5.32 17.43 -20.27
CA GLN A 76 -4.32 18.49 -20.12
C GLN A 76 -2.92 17.91 -19.99
N ILE A 77 -1.97 18.41 -20.77
CA ILE A 77 -0.56 18.01 -20.68
C ILE A 77 0.00 18.32 -19.28
N SER A 78 -0.49 19.38 -18.62
CA SER A 78 -0.14 19.71 -17.23
C SER A 78 -0.57 18.65 -16.21
N ALA A 79 -1.52 17.77 -16.54
CA ALA A 79 -1.92 16.65 -15.70
C ALA A 79 -0.98 15.43 -15.84
N LEU A 80 -0.10 15.43 -16.86
CA LEU A 80 0.80 14.32 -17.14
C LEU A 80 1.72 13.97 -15.94
N PRO A 81 2.35 14.93 -15.22
CA PRO A 81 3.12 14.61 -14.02
C PRO A 81 2.28 13.97 -12.91
N PHE A 82 1.02 14.37 -12.75
CA PHE A 82 0.10 13.75 -11.80
C PHE A 82 -0.26 12.32 -12.24
N ILE A 83 -0.57 12.09 -13.51
CA ILE A 83 -0.88 10.76 -14.05
C ILE A 83 0.33 9.83 -13.89
N VAL A 84 1.53 10.31 -14.22
CA VAL A 84 2.77 9.55 -14.04
C VAL A 84 3.04 9.28 -12.56
N SER A 85 2.81 10.25 -11.68
CA SER A 85 2.95 10.04 -10.23
C SER A 85 1.92 9.05 -9.69
N LEU A 86 0.67 9.12 -10.14
CA LEU A 86 -0.42 8.18 -9.79
C LEU A 86 -0.09 6.76 -10.27
N MET A 87 0.51 6.63 -11.45
CA MET A 87 1.06 5.36 -11.95
C MET A 87 2.30 4.89 -11.17
N GLY A 88 3.11 5.80 -10.63
CA GLY A 88 4.20 5.46 -9.71
C GLY A 88 3.71 4.99 -8.34
N TRP A 89 2.52 5.45 -7.91
CA TRP A 89 1.81 5.01 -6.70
C TRP A 89 1.23 3.60 -6.80
N MET A 90 0.92 3.12 -8.02
CA MET A 90 0.35 1.80 -8.29
C MET A 90 0.94 1.24 -9.59
N PRO A 91 1.74 0.17 -9.55
CA PRO A 91 1.53 -1.00 -8.69
C PRO A 91 2.27 -0.91 -7.35
N ALA A 92 1.78 -1.68 -6.37
CA ALA A 92 2.60 -2.04 -5.21
C ALA A 92 3.96 -2.54 -5.72
N PRO A 93 5.06 -2.22 -5.01
CA PRO A 93 6.40 -2.60 -5.46
C PRO A 93 6.43 -4.09 -5.83
N ILE A 94 6.84 -4.42 -7.07
CA ILE A 94 6.69 -5.77 -7.64
C ILE A 94 7.45 -6.83 -6.82
N GLU A 95 8.44 -6.43 -6.01
CA GLU A 95 9.12 -7.29 -5.05
C GLU A 95 8.18 -7.95 -4.02
N ILE A 96 6.97 -7.44 -3.82
CA ILE A 96 5.98 -8.06 -2.93
C ILE A 96 5.59 -9.48 -3.41
N SER A 97 5.83 -9.82 -4.68
CA SER A 97 5.67 -11.19 -5.18
C SER A 97 6.59 -12.19 -4.47
N ALA A 98 7.81 -11.76 -4.12
CA ALA A 98 8.76 -12.59 -3.39
C ALA A 98 8.28 -12.79 -1.95
N ILE A 99 7.78 -11.74 -1.30
CA ILE A 99 7.21 -11.80 0.05
C ILE A 99 5.99 -12.73 0.09
N ASN A 100 5.06 -12.59 -0.86
CA ASN A 100 3.92 -13.49 -1.01
C ASN A 100 4.35 -14.96 -1.14
N SER A 101 5.41 -15.22 -1.91
CA SER A 101 5.98 -16.57 -2.04
C SER A 101 6.50 -17.10 -0.69
N MET A 102 7.18 -16.27 0.11
CA MET A 102 7.64 -16.66 1.45
C MET A 102 6.48 -17.02 2.38
N TRP A 103 5.38 -16.25 2.36
CA TRP A 103 4.21 -16.55 3.18
C TRP A 103 3.52 -17.84 2.75
N ILE A 104 3.44 -18.11 1.45
CA ILE A 104 2.91 -19.39 0.95
C ILE A 104 3.80 -20.56 1.38
N VAL A 105 5.12 -20.41 1.29
CA VAL A 105 6.08 -21.43 1.77
C VAL A 105 5.89 -21.69 3.27
N GLU A 106 5.72 -20.65 4.07
CA GLU A 106 5.47 -20.80 5.51
C GLU A 106 4.11 -21.47 5.79
N LYS A 107 3.05 -21.04 5.09
CA LYS A 107 1.70 -21.63 5.20
C LYS A 107 1.71 -23.12 4.84
N ARG A 108 2.53 -23.51 3.85
CA ARG A 108 2.72 -24.92 3.44
C ARG A 108 3.33 -25.81 4.52
N LYS A 109 4.03 -25.25 5.50
CA LYS A 109 4.55 -26.03 6.65
C LYS A 109 3.44 -26.48 7.60
N ALA A 110 2.36 -25.70 7.71
CA ALA A 110 1.25 -25.98 8.62
C ALA A 110 0.08 -26.71 7.93
N GLN A 111 -0.11 -26.51 6.62
CA GLN A 111 -1.23 -27.09 5.86
C GLN A 111 -0.85 -27.37 4.41
N LYS A 112 -1.50 -28.33 3.76
CA LYS A 112 -1.35 -28.53 2.32
C LYS A 112 -1.99 -27.36 1.58
N VAL A 113 -1.23 -26.72 0.69
CA VAL A 113 -1.71 -25.61 -0.16
C VAL A 113 -1.42 -25.97 -1.62
N SER A 114 -2.47 -26.24 -2.39
CA SER A 114 -2.36 -26.54 -3.82
C SER A 114 -1.99 -25.28 -4.63
N TYR A 115 -1.73 -25.46 -5.92
CA TYR A 115 -1.48 -24.33 -6.82
C TYR A 115 -2.77 -23.53 -7.05
N GLU A 116 -3.88 -24.22 -7.18
CA GLU A 116 -5.22 -23.70 -7.38
C GLU A 116 -5.67 -22.87 -6.18
N ASP A 117 -5.39 -23.32 -4.95
CA ASP A 117 -5.66 -22.56 -3.73
C ASP A 117 -4.91 -21.21 -3.74
N GLY A 118 -3.63 -21.24 -4.15
CA GLY A 118 -2.81 -20.03 -4.25
C GLY A 118 -3.31 -19.06 -5.31
N LEU A 119 -3.71 -19.57 -6.48
CA LEU A 119 -4.32 -18.75 -7.54
C LEU A 119 -5.66 -18.16 -7.11
N PHE A 120 -6.49 -18.94 -6.42
CA PHE A 120 -7.78 -18.47 -5.93
C PHE A 120 -7.60 -17.34 -4.90
N ASP A 121 -6.72 -17.52 -3.92
CA ASP A 121 -6.40 -16.51 -2.90
C ASP A 121 -5.90 -15.21 -3.54
N PHE A 122 -4.95 -15.33 -4.48
CA PHE A 122 -4.44 -14.18 -5.22
C PHE A 122 -5.53 -13.48 -6.05
N ASN A 123 -6.32 -14.22 -6.82
CA ASN A 123 -7.36 -13.65 -7.68
C ASN A 123 -8.49 -12.99 -6.88
N ALA A 124 -8.91 -13.61 -5.76
CA ALA A 124 -9.93 -13.04 -4.89
C ALA A 124 -9.45 -11.70 -4.30
N GLY A 125 -8.22 -11.64 -3.81
CA GLY A 125 -7.59 -10.40 -3.35
C GLY A 125 -7.48 -9.36 -4.47
N TYR A 126 -6.91 -9.75 -5.61
CA TYR A 126 -6.65 -8.86 -6.75
C TYR A 126 -7.94 -8.25 -7.32
N ILE A 127 -8.95 -9.09 -7.63
CA ILE A 127 -10.24 -8.64 -8.17
C ILE A 127 -10.99 -7.81 -7.12
N GLY A 128 -10.98 -8.26 -5.85
CA GLY A 128 -11.61 -7.53 -4.76
C GLY A 128 -11.04 -6.12 -4.60
N THR A 129 -9.71 -5.98 -4.61
CA THR A 129 -9.03 -4.67 -4.56
C THR A 129 -9.32 -3.84 -5.80
N ALA A 130 -9.36 -4.43 -7.00
CA ALA A 130 -9.71 -3.71 -8.23
C ALA A 130 -11.13 -3.12 -8.17
N ILE A 131 -12.11 -3.90 -7.72
CA ILE A 131 -13.49 -3.41 -7.51
C ILE A 131 -13.50 -2.29 -6.47
N LEU A 132 -12.81 -2.49 -5.35
CA LEU A 132 -12.74 -1.50 -4.28
C LEU A 132 -12.09 -0.18 -4.74
N ALA A 133 -11.10 -0.23 -5.64
CA ALA A 133 -10.50 0.96 -6.24
C ALA A 133 -11.53 1.80 -7.01
N PHE A 134 -12.43 1.17 -7.77
CA PHE A 134 -13.54 1.88 -8.42
C PHE A 134 -14.54 2.46 -7.43
N VAL A 135 -14.79 1.80 -6.30
CA VAL A 135 -15.65 2.34 -5.24
C VAL A 135 -15.01 3.59 -4.60
N PHE A 136 -13.71 3.57 -4.31
CA PHE A 136 -13.01 4.77 -3.81
C PHE A 136 -12.96 5.90 -4.84
N LEU A 137 -12.77 5.57 -6.12
CA LEU A 137 -12.86 6.54 -7.21
C LEU A 137 -14.26 7.18 -7.26
N ALA A 138 -15.31 6.39 -7.14
CA ALA A 138 -16.69 6.87 -7.08
C ALA A 138 -16.92 7.75 -5.83
N LEU A 139 -16.40 7.36 -4.67
CA LEU A 139 -16.49 8.16 -3.45
C LEU A 139 -15.85 9.54 -3.63
N GLY A 140 -14.63 9.59 -4.19
CA GLY A 140 -13.96 10.85 -4.52
C GLY A 140 -14.73 11.66 -5.56
N ALA A 141 -15.24 11.00 -6.61
CA ALA A 141 -15.99 11.65 -7.67
C ALA A 141 -17.35 12.21 -7.20
N LEU A 142 -18.01 11.59 -6.22
CA LEU A 142 -19.33 12.00 -5.74
C LEU A 142 -19.26 13.00 -4.58
N ILE A 143 -18.28 12.84 -3.68
CA ILE A 143 -18.18 13.64 -2.45
C ILE A 143 -17.14 14.76 -2.57
N GLN A 144 -15.95 14.48 -3.11
CA GLN A 144 -14.82 15.42 -3.08
C GLN A 144 -14.76 16.32 -4.32
N TYR A 145 -14.95 15.75 -5.51
CA TYR A 145 -14.88 16.49 -6.78
C TYR A 145 -15.91 17.62 -6.78
N GLY A 146 -15.54 18.82 -7.24
CA GLY A 146 -16.45 19.97 -7.28
C GLY A 146 -16.92 20.53 -5.94
N SER A 147 -16.40 20.06 -4.80
CA SER A 147 -16.74 20.58 -3.46
C SER A 147 -16.13 21.96 -3.15
N GLY A 148 -15.20 22.44 -3.97
CA GLY A 148 -14.41 23.66 -3.71
C GLY A 148 -13.31 23.48 -2.67
N GLN A 149 -13.22 22.32 -2.01
CA GLN A 149 -12.14 21.99 -1.09
C GLN A 149 -10.98 21.32 -1.86
N PRO A 150 -9.74 21.83 -1.77
CA PRO A 150 -8.59 21.15 -2.35
C PRO A 150 -8.35 19.80 -1.64
N VAL A 151 -7.72 18.86 -2.35
CA VAL A 151 -7.24 17.63 -1.71
C VAL A 151 -5.98 17.96 -0.93
N GLU A 152 -5.98 17.65 0.35
CA GLU A 152 -4.84 17.88 1.24
C GLU A 152 -3.65 17.00 0.82
N ALA A 153 -2.51 17.63 0.56
CA ALA A 153 -1.29 16.92 0.15
C ALA A 153 -0.56 16.27 1.32
N ALA A 154 -0.72 16.81 2.53
CA ALA A 154 -0.08 16.28 3.74
C ALA A 154 -0.89 15.11 4.32
N SER A 155 -0.22 13.99 4.64
CA SER A 155 -0.87 12.75 5.07
C SER A 155 -1.80 12.93 6.27
N ALA A 156 -1.40 13.73 7.27
CA ALA A 156 -2.22 13.97 8.46
C ALA A 156 -3.48 14.79 8.16
N ALA A 157 -3.36 15.82 7.31
CA ALA A 157 -4.49 16.64 6.89
C ALA A 157 -5.46 15.84 5.99
N TYR A 158 -4.91 15.01 5.10
CA TYR A 158 -5.70 14.11 4.25
C TYR A 158 -6.52 13.10 5.06
N ILE A 159 -5.99 12.55 6.16
CA ILE A 159 -6.76 11.63 7.03
C ILE A 159 -8.00 12.34 7.61
N ALA A 160 -7.86 13.59 8.06
CA ALA A 160 -8.99 14.36 8.56
C ALA A 160 -10.03 14.62 7.45
N GLN A 161 -9.58 14.98 6.24
CA GLN A 161 -10.43 15.13 5.06
C GLN A 161 -11.16 13.83 4.71
N PHE A 162 -10.44 12.71 4.66
CA PHE A 162 -10.97 11.37 4.39
C PHE A 162 -12.06 10.99 5.38
N VAL A 163 -11.82 11.14 6.69
CA VAL A 163 -12.82 10.87 7.73
C VAL A 163 -14.06 11.75 7.56
N ASN A 164 -13.89 13.02 7.17
CA ASN A 164 -15.00 13.94 6.92
C ASN A 164 -15.83 13.54 5.69
N MET A 165 -15.22 12.94 4.66
CA MET A 165 -15.98 12.43 3.51
C MET A 165 -17.00 11.39 3.95
N TYR A 166 -16.63 10.42 4.79
CA TYR A 166 -17.58 9.45 5.33
C TYR A 166 -18.58 10.06 6.30
N ALA A 167 -18.15 11.03 7.11
CA ALA A 167 -19.05 11.74 8.02
C ALA A 167 -20.14 12.52 7.27
N SER A 168 -19.86 13.01 6.06
CA SER A 168 -20.86 13.67 5.21
C SER A 168 -21.92 12.70 4.67
N ALA A 169 -21.57 11.41 4.53
CA ALA A 169 -22.48 10.36 4.06
C ALA A 169 -23.31 9.76 5.21
N PHE A 170 -22.65 9.36 6.31
CA PHE A 170 -23.29 8.66 7.43
C PHE A 170 -23.68 9.54 8.62
N GLY A 171 -23.11 10.74 8.72
CA GLY A 171 -23.22 11.62 9.88
C GLY A 171 -22.01 11.53 10.82
N ASN A 172 -21.94 12.46 11.77
CA ASN A 172 -20.75 12.69 12.62
C ASN A 172 -20.39 11.51 13.54
N TRP A 173 -21.33 10.62 13.87
CA TRP A 173 -21.07 9.43 14.69
C TRP A 173 -20.07 8.48 14.04
N SER A 174 -20.00 8.46 12.70
CA SER A 174 -19.13 7.57 11.93
C SER A 174 -17.64 7.95 11.99
N ARG A 175 -17.30 9.18 12.41
CA ARG A 175 -15.93 9.70 12.36
C ARG A 175 -14.92 8.83 13.11
N LEU A 176 -15.25 8.43 14.35
CA LEU A 176 -14.36 7.60 15.16
C LEU A 176 -14.21 6.19 14.59
N LEU A 177 -15.31 5.62 14.07
CA LEU A 177 -15.29 4.31 13.43
C LEU A 177 -14.38 4.30 12.21
N ILE A 178 -14.52 5.28 11.32
CA ILE A 178 -13.70 5.39 10.10
C ILE A 178 -12.24 5.70 10.42
N ALA A 179 -11.98 6.57 11.40
CA ALA A 179 -10.61 6.85 11.86
C ALA A 179 -9.93 5.59 12.42
N LEU A 180 -10.64 4.80 13.23
CA LEU A 180 -10.14 3.52 13.75
C LEU A 180 -9.85 2.53 12.62
N ILE A 181 -10.78 2.38 11.68
CA ILE A 181 -10.62 1.50 10.52
C ILE A 181 -9.42 1.92 9.67
N ALA A 182 -9.27 3.21 9.39
CA ALA A 182 -8.14 3.75 8.64
C ALA A 182 -6.80 3.50 9.36
N PHE A 183 -6.77 3.71 10.68
CA PHE A 183 -5.62 3.38 11.52
C PHE A 183 -5.26 1.89 11.42
N LEU A 184 -6.23 1.00 11.59
CA LEU A 184 -6.00 -0.45 11.55
C LEU A 184 -5.54 -0.93 10.16
N CYS A 185 -6.05 -0.32 9.09
CA CYS A 185 -5.62 -0.60 7.72
C CYS A 185 -4.12 -0.30 7.52
N ILE A 186 -3.68 0.91 7.87
CA ILE A 186 -2.27 1.32 7.74
C ILE A 186 -1.37 0.59 8.75
N PHE A 187 -1.90 0.29 9.94
CA PHE A 187 -1.20 -0.54 10.92
C PHE A 187 -0.96 -1.95 10.38
N GLY A 188 -1.94 -2.55 9.70
CA GLY A 188 -1.78 -3.81 8.99
C GLY A 188 -0.63 -3.76 7.98
N THR A 189 -0.53 -2.70 7.18
CA THR A 189 0.60 -2.49 6.26
C THR A 189 1.95 -2.45 6.98
N THR A 190 2.01 -1.84 8.17
CA THR A 190 3.24 -1.79 8.98
C THR A 190 3.70 -3.19 9.39
N ILE A 191 2.76 -4.04 9.82
CA ILE A 191 3.03 -5.44 10.17
C ILE A 191 3.54 -6.20 8.93
N THR A 192 2.83 -6.06 7.81
CA THR A 192 3.14 -6.71 6.53
C THR A 192 4.55 -6.36 6.05
N VAL A 193 4.95 -5.09 6.13
CA VAL A 193 6.28 -4.62 5.72
C VAL A 193 7.35 -5.16 6.66
N ILE A 194 7.18 -5.04 7.98
CA ILE A 194 8.18 -5.52 8.94
C ILE A 194 8.38 -7.04 8.79
N ASP A 195 7.31 -7.84 8.79
CA ASP A 195 7.43 -9.30 8.63
C ASP A 195 7.96 -9.68 7.24
N GLY A 196 7.40 -9.09 6.18
CA GLY A 196 7.72 -9.44 4.81
C GLY A 196 9.17 -9.18 4.43
N TYR A 197 9.69 -7.98 4.70
CA TYR A 197 11.09 -7.65 4.43
C TYR A 197 12.05 -8.43 5.33
N SER A 198 11.66 -8.71 6.58
CA SER A 198 12.50 -9.51 7.48
C SER A 198 12.65 -10.95 7.01
N ARG A 199 11.57 -11.55 6.48
CA ARG A 199 11.61 -12.87 5.82
C ARG A 199 12.46 -12.84 4.56
N ALA A 200 12.28 -11.83 3.70
CA ALA A 200 13.05 -11.68 2.48
C ALA A 200 14.56 -11.57 2.79
N ASN A 201 14.95 -10.71 3.74
CA ASN A 201 16.35 -10.54 4.14
C ASN A 201 16.93 -11.80 4.79
N ASN A 202 16.15 -12.50 5.63
CA ASN A 202 16.57 -13.76 6.22
C ASN A 202 16.85 -14.82 5.15
N GLU A 203 15.97 -14.93 4.16
CA GLU A 203 16.14 -15.88 3.06
C GLU A 203 17.32 -15.50 2.15
N THR A 204 17.50 -14.20 1.85
CA THR A 204 18.70 -13.72 1.14
C THR A 204 19.97 -14.11 1.88
N LEU A 205 20.02 -13.91 3.20
CA LEU A 205 21.17 -14.30 4.01
C LEU A 205 21.40 -15.82 4.02
N ARG A 206 20.33 -16.61 4.07
CA ARG A 206 20.40 -18.08 3.96
C ARG A 206 21.06 -18.50 2.65
N LEU A 207 20.63 -17.92 1.54
CA LEU A 207 21.16 -18.21 0.20
C LEU A 207 22.62 -17.79 0.07
N LEU A 208 23.00 -16.59 0.54
CA LEU A 208 24.37 -16.10 0.50
C LEU A 208 25.34 -16.94 1.34
N LEU A 209 24.88 -17.45 2.48
CA LEU A 209 25.67 -18.33 3.36
C LEU A 209 25.56 -19.82 2.99
N ASN A 210 24.85 -20.14 1.90
CA ASN A 210 24.59 -21.51 1.43
C ASN A 210 24.06 -22.45 2.54
N LYS A 211 23.15 -21.94 3.38
CA LYS A 211 22.56 -22.70 4.49
C LYS A 211 21.35 -23.51 4.01
N PRO A 212 21.12 -24.72 4.53
CA PRO A 212 20.01 -25.56 4.11
C PRO A 212 18.65 -24.94 4.46
N GLU A 213 18.54 -24.29 5.63
CA GLU A 213 17.29 -23.73 6.13
C GLU A 213 17.45 -22.32 6.70
N ALA A 214 16.36 -21.55 6.65
CA ALA A 214 16.30 -20.20 7.18
C ALA A 214 16.25 -20.25 8.72
N SER A 215 17.07 -19.43 9.39
CA SER A 215 17.16 -19.47 10.85
C SER A 215 16.10 -18.56 11.48
N THR A 216 15.37 -19.08 12.48
CA THR A 216 14.45 -18.27 13.32
C THR A 216 15.19 -17.16 14.05
N LYS A 217 16.42 -17.41 14.52
CA LYS A 217 17.25 -16.38 15.17
C LYS A 217 17.59 -15.25 14.20
N ALA A 218 17.96 -15.60 12.97
CA ALA A 218 18.24 -14.61 11.94
C ALA A 218 16.97 -13.84 11.53
N LEU A 219 15.81 -14.51 11.44
CA LEU A 219 14.52 -13.84 11.24
C LEU A 219 14.26 -12.79 12.32
N ASN A 220 14.41 -13.15 13.60
CA ASN A 220 14.19 -12.22 14.71
C ASN A 220 15.15 -11.03 14.68
N ILE A 221 16.41 -11.26 14.31
CA ILE A 221 17.40 -10.18 14.11
C ILE A 221 16.94 -9.25 12.98
N TRP A 222 16.49 -9.81 11.85
CA TRP A 222 15.97 -9.00 10.74
C TRP A 222 14.67 -8.26 11.11
N THR A 223 13.78 -8.85 11.91
CA THR A 223 12.58 -8.18 12.43
C THR A 223 12.94 -6.93 13.23
N VAL A 224 13.91 -7.06 14.14
CA VAL A 224 14.42 -5.91 14.91
C VAL A 224 15.14 -4.92 13.99
N GLY A 225 16.02 -5.40 13.10
CA GLY A 225 16.79 -4.56 12.19
C GLY A 225 15.92 -3.73 11.25
N THR A 226 14.94 -4.35 10.59
CA THR A 226 13.96 -3.66 9.72
C THR A 226 13.17 -2.61 10.51
N SER A 227 12.79 -2.92 11.74
CA SER A 227 12.03 -2.01 12.59
C SER A 227 12.87 -0.81 13.06
N VAL A 228 14.13 -1.05 13.44
CA VAL A 228 15.09 0.03 13.78
C VAL A 228 15.33 0.92 12.57
N ALA A 229 15.52 0.35 11.38
CA ALA A 229 15.65 1.13 10.15
C ALA A 229 14.40 1.99 9.89
N GLY A 230 13.19 1.42 10.06
CA GLY A 230 11.94 2.16 9.95
C GLY A 230 11.82 3.31 10.95
N ILE A 231 12.17 3.07 12.22
CA ILE A 231 12.19 4.11 13.26
C ILE A 231 13.17 5.23 12.88
N VAL A 232 14.38 4.88 12.45
CA VAL A 232 15.41 5.83 12.02
C VAL A 232 14.87 6.72 10.89
N ILE A 233 14.25 6.13 9.87
CA ILE A 233 13.63 6.88 8.76
C ILE A 233 12.56 7.83 9.30
N VAL A 234 11.66 7.36 10.17
CA VAL A 234 10.61 8.21 10.76
C VAL A 234 11.20 9.39 11.52
N PHE A 235 12.27 9.21 12.29
CA PHE A 235 12.93 10.31 13.00
C PHE A 235 13.61 11.30 12.06
N PHE A 236 14.30 10.82 11.01
CA PHE A 236 14.96 11.68 10.03
C PHE A 236 13.96 12.52 9.21
N PHE A 237 12.78 11.95 8.90
CA PHE A 237 11.77 12.59 8.06
C PHE A 237 10.54 13.10 8.84
N ALA A 238 10.60 13.16 10.17
CA ALA A 238 9.47 13.56 11.01
C ALA A 238 8.89 14.95 10.66
N GLY A 239 9.76 15.86 10.19
CA GLY A 239 9.38 17.21 9.77
C GLY A 239 9.06 17.34 8.27
N ASP A 240 9.30 16.32 7.45
CA ASP A 240 9.12 16.38 6.00
C ASP A 240 8.73 15.01 5.41
N VAL A 241 7.53 14.56 5.79
CA VAL A 241 6.92 13.31 5.31
C VAL A 241 6.70 13.36 3.79
N ALA A 242 6.45 14.54 3.22
CA ALA A 242 6.23 14.70 1.78
C ALA A 242 7.49 14.32 0.98
N THR A 243 8.67 14.76 1.43
CA THR A 243 9.94 14.37 0.81
C THR A 243 10.22 12.88 0.95
N LEU A 244 9.96 12.28 2.12
CA LEU A 244 10.07 10.82 2.31
C LEU A 244 9.21 10.05 1.31
N MET A 245 7.93 10.43 1.21
CA MET A 245 7.00 9.80 0.28
C MET A 245 7.49 9.95 -1.16
N ARG A 246 7.91 11.16 -1.57
CA ARG A 246 8.42 11.41 -2.92
C ARG A 246 9.63 10.53 -3.25
N PHE A 247 10.59 10.45 -2.33
CA PHE A 247 11.76 9.59 -2.50
C PHE A 247 11.37 8.11 -2.63
N ALA A 248 10.55 7.60 -1.71
CA ALA A 248 10.13 6.20 -1.69
C ALA A 248 9.39 5.82 -2.98
N MET A 249 8.50 6.69 -3.46
CA MET A 249 7.74 6.47 -4.70
C MET A 249 8.64 6.42 -5.93
N ILE A 250 9.57 7.37 -6.06
CA ILE A 250 10.52 7.40 -7.17
C ILE A 250 11.41 6.14 -7.13
N ALA A 251 11.95 5.81 -5.97
CA ALA A 251 12.81 4.64 -5.79
C ALA A 251 12.08 3.35 -6.19
N SER A 252 10.88 3.13 -5.63
CA SER A 252 10.03 1.98 -5.96
C SER A 252 9.71 1.89 -7.45
N PHE A 253 9.33 3.01 -8.06
CA PHE A 253 8.99 3.04 -9.47
C PHE A 253 10.19 2.70 -10.37
N LEU A 254 11.38 3.22 -10.05
CA LEU A 254 12.60 2.94 -10.82
C LEU A 254 13.11 1.50 -10.62
N THR A 255 12.86 0.87 -9.47
CA THR A 255 13.25 -0.53 -9.24
C THR A 255 12.23 -1.53 -9.78
N THR A 256 10.99 -1.10 -10.03
CA THR A 256 9.89 -1.95 -10.50
C THR A 256 10.21 -2.75 -11.78
N PRO A 257 10.80 -2.17 -12.85
CA PRO A 257 11.20 -2.93 -14.04
C PRO A 257 12.21 -4.05 -13.75
N ILE A 258 13.12 -3.82 -12.80
CA ILE A 258 14.15 -4.80 -12.41
C ILE A 258 13.47 -6.00 -11.73
N PHE A 259 12.63 -5.75 -10.72
CA PHE A 259 11.88 -6.82 -10.06
C PHE A 259 10.90 -7.53 -10.99
N GLY A 260 10.26 -6.80 -11.90
CA GLY A 260 9.42 -7.38 -12.96
C GLY A 260 10.20 -8.35 -13.83
N TYR A 261 11.38 -7.96 -14.31
CA TYR A 261 12.22 -8.81 -15.14
C TYR A 261 12.70 -10.06 -14.38
N LEU A 262 13.10 -9.91 -13.12
CA LEU A 262 13.51 -11.04 -12.28
C LEU A 262 12.37 -12.04 -12.09
N ASN A 263 11.14 -11.58 -11.83
CA ASN A 263 9.96 -12.44 -11.77
C ASN A 263 9.69 -13.13 -13.10
N TYR A 264 9.73 -12.40 -14.22
CA TYR A 264 9.55 -12.97 -15.55
C TYR A 264 10.57 -14.09 -15.84
N LYS A 265 11.86 -13.85 -15.55
CA LYS A 265 12.93 -14.84 -15.73
C LYS A 265 12.75 -16.06 -14.82
N LEU A 266 12.32 -15.84 -13.58
CA LEU A 266 12.10 -16.93 -12.61
C LEU A 266 10.99 -17.88 -13.06
N VAL A 267 9.88 -17.33 -13.55
CA VAL A 267 8.72 -18.10 -14.00
C VAL A 267 8.97 -18.71 -15.38
N HIS A 268 9.68 -18.02 -16.27
CA HIS A 268 10.07 -18.52 -17.59
C HIS A 268 11.30 -19.46 -17.51
N ASN A 269 11.19 -20.51 -16.69
CA ASN A 269 12.23 -21.54 -16.56
C ASN A 269 11.82 -22.84 -17.29
N LYS A 270 12.72 -23.83 -17.33
CA LYS A 270 12.51 -25.07 -18.11
C LYS A 270 11.30 -25.90 -17.65
N GLU A 271 10.86 -25.74 -16.42
CA GLU A 271 9.81 -26.55 -15.80
C GLU A 271 8.42 -25.91 -15.90
N ASN A 272 8.35 -24.57 -15.97
CA ASN A 272 7.10 -23.83 -16.09
C ASN A 272 7.11 -22.94 -17.34
N ARG A 273 6.53 -23.41 -18.45
CA ARG A 273 6.37 -22.55 -19.62
C ARG A 273 5.11 -21.70 -19.49
N LEU A 274 5.30 -20.38 -19.51
CA LEU A 274 4.18 -19.43 -19.61
C LEU A 274 3.34 -19.72 -20.86
N SER A 275 2.03 -19.57 -20.74
CA SER A 275 1.17 -19.58 -21.92
C SER A 275 1.55 -18.41 -22.85
N HIS A 276 1.36 -18.57 -24.16
CA HIS A 276 1.76 -17.56 -25.14
C HIS A 276 1.11 -16.19 -24.86
N ARG A 277 -0.14 -16.18 -24.40
CA ARG A 277 -0.86 -14.96 -24.01
C ARG A 277 -0.24 -14.30 -22.77
N LEU A 278 0.05 -15.08 -21.74
CA LEU A 278 0.64 -14.54 -20.51
C LEU A 278 2.07 -14.06 -20.76
N ASN A 279 2.82 -14.73 -21.62
CA ASN A 279 4.14 -14.29 -22.05
C ASN A 279 4.09 -12.94 -22.77
N ALA A 280 3.16 -12.78 -23.72
CA ALA A 280 2.95 -11.52 -24.41
C ALA A 280 2.55 -10.39 -23.43
N LEU A 281 1.62 -10.65 -22.51
CA LEU A 281 1.23 -9.69 -21.48
C LEU A 281 2.40 -9.26 -20.59
N SER A 282 3.23 -10.21 -20.15
CA SER A 282 4.42 -9.91 -19.37
C SER A 282 5.43 -9.04 -20.13
N ILE A 283 5.66 -9.32 -21.42
CA ILE A 283 6.56 -8.50 -22.25
C ILE A 283 6.01 -7.09 -22.45
N VAL A 284 4.70 -6.95 -22.73
CA VAL A 284 4.05 -5.63 -22.86
C VAL A 284 4.14 -4.87 -21.55
N GLY A 285 3.84 -5.50 -20.41
CA GLY A 285 3.94 -4.91 -19.09
C GLY A 285 5.36 -4.45 -18.75
N LEU A 286 6.38 -5.27 -19.02
CA LEU A 286 7.78 -4.89 -18.81
C LEU A 286 8.22 -3.74 -19.72
N SER A 287 7.81 -3.77 -20.98
CA SER A 287 8.10 -2.68 -21.93
C SER A 287 7.46 -1.37 -21.48
N TYR A 288 6.22 -1.43 -21.00
CA TYR A 288 5.51 -0.30 -20.43
C TYR A 288 6.22 0.25 -19.18
N LEU A 289 6.52 -0.59 -18.20
CA LEU A 289 7.20 -0.18 -16.96
C LEU A 289 8.57 0.44 -17.24
N THR A 290 9.35 -0.18 -18.12
CA THR A 290 10.68 0.31 -18.51
C THR A 290 10.57 1.63 -19.27
N GLY A 291 9.64 1.72 -20.23
CA GLY A 291 9.42 2.93 -21.03
C GLY A 291 9.02 4.12 -20.17
N PHE A 292 8.08 3.94 -19.23
CA PHE A 292 7.67 5.00 -18.31
C PHE A 292 8.76 5.37 -17.30
N ALA A 293 9.56 4.41 -16.82
CA ALA A 293 10.72 4.70 -15.98
C ALA A 293 11.76 5.57 -16.71
N LEU A 294 12.09 5.22 -17.96
CA LEU A 294 12.99 6.01 -18.80
C LEU A 294 12.42 7.39 -19.13
N PHE A 295 11.11 7.48 -19.43
CA PHE A 295 10.43 8.75 -19.67
C PHE A 295 10.48 9.66 -18.44
N PHE A 296 10.19 9.12 -17.25
CA PHE A 296 10.27 9.86 -15.99
C PHE A 296 11.69 10.37 -15.71
N LEU A 297 12.72 9.54 -15.92
CA LEU A 297 14.12 9.95 -15.78
C LEU A 297 14.49 11.04 -16.78
N ALA A 298 14.07 10.91 -18.04
CA ALA A 298 14.33 11.89 -19.07
C ALA A 298 13.68 13.25 -18.76
N ASN A 299 12.44 13.26 -18.27
CA ASN A 299 11.78 14.49 -17.81
C ASN A 299 12.48 15.09 -16.58
N THR A 300 12.80 14.27 -15.58
CA THR A 300 13.46 14.75 -14.34
C THR A 300 14.86 15.32 -14.59
N LEU A 301 15.59 14.77 -15.56
CA LEU A 301 16.92 15.23 -15.96
C LEU A 301 16.88 16.41 -16.96
N GLY A 302 15.69 16.87 -17.36
CA GLY A 302 15.52 18.01 -18.28
C GLY A 302 15.77 17.68 -19.76
N PHE A 303 15.80 16.40 -20.14
CA PHE A 303 15.89 15.99 -21.55
C PHE A 303 14.56 16.13 -22.29
N ILE A 304 13.45 16.16 -21.55
CA ILE A 304 12.09 16.27 -22.10
C ILE A 304 11.31 17.25 -21.22
N GLY A 305 11.03 18.45 -21.75
CA GLY A 305 10.02 19.39 -21.23
C GLY A 305 10.18 19.82 -19.78
#